data_AF-K9XAZ6-F1
#
_entry.id   AF-K9XAZ6-F1
#
_cell.length_a   1.000
_cell.length_b   1.000
_cell.length_c   1.000
_cell.angle_alpha   90.00
_cell.angle_beta   90.00
_cell.angle_gamma   90.00
#
_symmetry.space_group_name_H-M   'P 1'
#
loop_
_entity.id
_entity.type
_entity.pdbx_description
1 polymer ?
#
loop_
_entity_poly.entity_id
_entity_poly.type
_entity_poly.pdbx_seq_one_letter_code
_entity_poly.pdbx_strand_id
1 'polypeptide(L)'
;MTRMRQFINQSKWDSFLLVVVTCFSLFYLLAIPFGWIRTRFELTEIIIFTIILLINSELLERLRKLGINKDGITFELDQIQAEQKHQRDNIETNKANIEAVTNILQRLTLLESQLAESRTGTQLLSQNFLLDDYELKHLRKLASDAVFNYQKQPSFERELRHLRALGFIENIPGKTISHMPERGDLKEHVRITEHGKQYLDKIESMGTTVYSASLSDSGSGNTSEKSDRIYSSGQG
;
A
#
# COMPACT_ATOMS: atom_id res chain seq x y z
N MET A 1 41.95 -3.39 -12.80
CA MET A 1 40.71 -3.29 -13.62
C MET A 1 40.37 -1.84 -14.02
N THR A 2 41.37 -0.98 -14.31
CA THR A 2 41.14 0.49 -14.47
C THR A 2 41.53 1.02 -15.85
N ARG A 3 42.20 0.23 -16.70
CA ARG A 3 42.60 0.65 -18.06
C ARG A 3 41.50 0.52 -19.12
N MET A 4 40.37 -0.11 -18.82
CA MET A 4 39.33 -0.39 -19.82
C MET A 4 38.25 0.70 -19.93
N ARG A 5 38.20 1.67 -18.99
CA ARG A 5 37.25 2.81 -19.06
C ARG A 5 37.73 4.00 -19.88
N GLN A 6 39.02 4.12 -20.18
CA GLN A 6 39.54 5.25 -20.96
C GLN A 6 39.24 5.14 -22.47
N PHE A 7 39.16 3.93 -23.02
CA PHE A 7 38.88 3.75 -24.45
C PHE A 7 37.44 4.10 -24.86
N ILE A 8 36.46 3.97 -23.95
CA ILE A 8 35.04 4.22 -24.27
C ILE A 8 34.74 5.72 -24.37
N ASN A 9 35.49 6.57 -23.65
CA ASN A 9 35.22 8.00 -23.69
C ASN A 9 35.86 8.69 -24.90
N GLN A 10 36.99 8.18 -25.39
CA GLN A 10 37.71 8.77 -26.53
C GLN A 10 36.91 8.67 -27.84
N SER A 11 36.27 7.53 -28.11
CA SER A 11 35.48 7.37 -29.35
C SER A 11 34.24 8.28 -29.39
N LYS A 12 33.67 8.65 -28.22
CA LYS A 12 32.53 9.58 -28.16
C LYS A 12 32.93 11.01 -28.55
N TRP A 13 34.15 11.43 -28.19
CA TRP A 13 34.68 12.73 -28.58
C TRP A 13 34.98 12.79 -30.08
N ASP A 14 35.48 11.70 -30.67
CA ASP A 14 35.74 11.62 -32.11
C ASP A 14 34.43 11.72 -32.92
N SER A 15 33.37 11.03 -32.48
CA SER A 15 32.04 11.15 -33.10
C SER A 15 31.43 12.54 -32.93
N PHE A 16 31.58 13.16 -31.74
CA PHE A 16 31.07 14.51 -31.49
C PHE A 16 31.77 15.56 -32.37
N LEU A 17 33.10 15.48 -32.49
CA LEU A 17 33.89 16.37 -33.35
C LEU A 17 33.48 16.25 -34.83
N LEU A 18 33.27 15.02 -35.32
CA LEU A 18 32.79 14.79 -36.69
C LEU A 18 31.42 15.45 -36.94
N VAL A 19 30.50 15.34 -35.99
CA VAL A 19 29.17 15.97 -36.09
C VAL A 19 29.29 17.49 -36.14
N VAL A 20 30.11 18.08 -35.27
CA VAL A 20 30.33 19.53 -35.21
C VAL A 20 30.96 20.04 -36.51
N VAL A 21 32.00 19.38 -37.01
CA VAL A 21 32.66 19.74 -38.28
C VAL A 21 31.68 19.66 -39.45
N THR A 22 30.82 18.64 -39.48
CA THR A 22 29.81 18.49 -40.54
C THR A 22 28.70 19.54 -40.43
N CYS A 23 28.34 19.97 -39.23
CA CYS A 23 27.35 21.02 -39.02
C CYS A 23 27.88 22.38 -39.49
N PHE A 24 29.15 22.69 -39.21
CA PHE A 24 29.81 23.90 -39.71
C PHE A 24 29.98 23.89 -41.23
N SER A 25 30.34 22.75 -41.84
CA SER A 25 30.46 22.67 -43.30
C SER A 25 29.11 22.82 -44.01
N LEU A 26 28.04 22.27 -43.44
CA LEU A 26 26.67 22.44 -43.95
C LEU A 26 26.19 23.88 -43.82
N PHE A 27 26.46 24.52 -42.67
CA PHE A 27 26.12 25.92 -42.43
C PHE A 27 26.88 26.85 -43.39
N TYR A 28 28.17 26.59 -43.63
CA TYR A 28 28.97 27.32 -44.62
C TYR A 28 28.36 27.22 -46.02
N LEU A 29 27.90 26.03 -46.42
CA LEU A 29 27.27 25.82 -47.72
C LEU A 29 25.93 26.56 -47.86
N LEU A 30 25.12 26.58 -46.80
CA LEU A 30 23.85 27.32 -46.74
C LEU A 30 24.04 28.84 -46.76
N ALA A 31 25.14 29.35 -46.19
CA ALA A 31 25.40 30.79 -46.14
C ALA A 31 25.72 31.41 -47.52
N ILE A 32 26.06 30.59 -48.52
CA ILE A 32 26.41 31.02 -49.87
C ILE A 32 25.20 31.47 -50.72
N PRO A 33 24.10 30.71 -50.84
CA PRO A 33 22.90 31.20 -51.53
C PRO A 33 22.27 32.42 -50.83
N PHE A 34 22.52 32.61 -49.54
CA PHE A 34 22.10 33.79 -48.77
C PHE A 34 23.02 35.01 -48.95
N GLY A 35 24.11 34.87 -49.71
CA GLY A 35 25.03 35.98 -50.02
C GLY A 35 25.87 36.48 -48.84
N TRP A 36 25.93 35.71 -47.74
CA TRP A 36 26.70 36.07 -46.56
C TRP A 36 28.21 35.93 -46.77
N ILE A 37 28.63 35.07 -47.71
CA ILE A 37 30.04 34.88 -48.07
C ILE A 37 30.19 35.17 -49.57
N ARG A 38 31.14 36.05 -49.92
CA ARG A 38 31.39 36.50 -51.31
C ARG A 38 32.45 35.68 -52.07
N THR A 39 32.87 34.53 -51.54
CA THR A 39 33.85 33.66 -52.22
C THR A 39 33.19 32.95 -53.41
N ARG A 40 33.94 32.80 -54.51
CA ARG A 40 33.47 32.03 -55.67
C ARG A 40 33.77 30.56 -55.41
N PHE A 41 32.76 29.70 -55.56
CA PHE A 41 32.89 28.25 -55.43
C PHE A 41 33.94 27.74 -56.40
N GLU A 42 35.07 27.29 -55.87
CA GLU A 42 36.03 26.52 -56.67
C GLU A 42 35.60 25.05 -56.70
N LEU A 43 35.84 24.39 -57.84
CA LEU A 43 35.54 22.96 -58.05
C LEU A 43 36.13 22.08 -56.93
N THR A 44 37.26 22.52 -56.36
CA THR A 44 37.94 21.88 -55.23
C THR A 44 37.07 21.78 -53.98
N GLU A 45 36.26 22.80 -53.66
CA GLU A 45 35.40 22.81 -52.47
C GLU A 45 34.24 21.82 -52.60
N ILE A 46 33.69 21.69 -53.81
CA ILE A 46 32.62 20.73 -54.12
C ILE A 46 33.13 19.29 -53.95
N ILE A 47 34.35 19.02 -54.41
CA ILE A 47 34.97 17.69 -54.28
C ILE A 47 35.21 17.35 -52.80
N ILE A 48 35.75 18.29 -52.02
CA ILE A 48 35.98 18.10 -50.58
C ILE A 48 34.65 17.86 -49.85
N PHE A 49 33.62 18.65 -50.14
CA PHE A 49 32.29 18.47 -49.55
C PHE A 49 31.69 17.11 -49.91
N THR A 50 31.80 16.70 -51.17
CA THR A 50 31.33 15.40 -51.65
C THR A 50 32.03 14.26 -50.89
N ILE A 51 33.35 14.36 -50.67
CA ILE A 51 34.12 13.36 -49.92
C ILE A 51 33.69 13.33 -48.44
N ILE A 52 33.49 14.49 -47.81
CA ILE A 52 33.04 14.58 -46.40
C ILE A 52 31.66 13.94 -46.24
N LEU A 53 30.73 14.20 -47.17
CA LEU A 53 29.42 13.55 -47.18
C LEU A 53 29.51 12.04 -47.42
N LEU A 54 30.44 11.58 -48.26
CA LEU A 54 30.62 10.16 -48.57
C LEU A 54 31.18 9.38 -47.38
N ILE A 55 32.09 10.00 -46.61
CA ILE A 55 32.64 9.45 -45.37
C ILE A 55 31.58 9.44 -44.26
N ASN A 56 30.69 10.43 -44.25
CA ASN A 56 29.58 10.52 -43.32
C ASN A 56 28.30 9.88 -43.90
N SER A 57 28.42 8.61 -44.32
CA SER A 57 27.34 7.84 -44.95
C SER A 57 26.08 7.74 -44.08
N GLU A 58 26.22 7.79 -42.76
CA GLU A 58 25.11 7.81 -41.81
C GLU A 58 24.27 9.10 -41.92
N LEU A 59 24.89 10.26 -42.15
CA LEU A 59 24.14 11.50 -42.41
C LEU A 59 23.42 11.46 -43.76
N LEU A 60 24.02 10.85 -44.78
CA LEU A 60 23.38 10.69 -46.09
C LEU A 60 22.16 9.76 -45.99
N GLU A 61 22.21 8.74 -45.14
CA GLU A 61 21.07 7.87 -44.84
C GLU A 61 19.97 8.59 -44.06
N ARG A 62 20.34 9.46 -43.10
CA ARG A 62 19.38 10.32 -42.37
C ARG A 62 18.76 11.41 -43.26
N LEU A 63 19.53 12.01 -44.16
CA LEU A 63 19.04 12.96 -45.16
C LEU A 63 18.13 12.30 -46.20
N ARG A 64 18.43 11.04 -46.58
CA ARG A 64 17.57 10.24 -47.46
C ARG A 64 16.25 9.87 -46.78
N LYS A 65 16.24 9.62 -45.47
CA LYS A 65 15.00 9.44 -44.68
C LYS A 65 14.22 10.75 -44.52
N LEU A 66 14.90 11.90 -44.51
CA LEU A 66 14.26 13.22 -44.61
C LEU A 66 13.87 13.61 -46.05
N GLY A 67 14.20 12.78 -47.04
CA GLY A 67 13.96 13.03 -48.45
C GLY A 67 12.49 12.86 -48.80
N ILE A 68 11.85 13.98 -49.13
CA ILE A 68 10.47 14.10 -49.61
C ILE A 68 10.20 13.06 -50.70
N ASN A 69 9.40 12.04 -50.36
CA ASN A 69 8.91 11.05 -51.32
C ASN A 69 7.77 11.66 -52.17
N LYS A 70 7.51 11.07 -53.35
CA LYS A 70 6.56 11.58 -54.35
C LYS A 70 5.11 11.67 -53.86
N ASP A 71 4.79 11.00 -52.76
CA ASP A 71 3.48 11.03 -52.09
C ASP A 71 3.43 11.96 -50.85
N GLY A 72 4.52 12.69 -50.58
CA GLY A 72 4.58 13.80 -49.62
C GLY A 72 4.91 13.45 -48.15
N ILE A 73 5.41 14.47 -47.42
CA ILE A 73 5.60 14.53 -45.95
C ILE A 73 4.27 14.33 -45.18
N THR A 74 3.14 14.46 -45.88
CA THR A 74 1.77 14.40 -45.35
C THR A 74 1.37 13.04 -44.82
N PHE A 75 1.79 11.93 -45.46
CA PHE A 75 1.42 10.58 -45.03
C PHE A 75 2.07 10.20 -43.68
N GLU A 76 3.33 10.58 -43.47
CA GLU A 76 4.00 10.39 -42.18
C GLU A 76 3.41 11.30 -41.10
N LEU A 77 3.00 12.53 -41.45
CA LEU A 77 2.39 13.46 -40.49
C LEU A 77 1.05 12.94 -39.96
N ASP A 78 0.18 12.40 -40.83
CA ASP A 78 -1.10 11.82 -40.44
C ASP A 78 -0.93 10.56 -39.57
N GLN A 79 0.06 9.73 -39.90
CA GLN A 79 0.38 8.53 -39.12
C GLN A 79 0.96 8.90 -37.74
N ILE A 80 1.87 9.89 -37.69
CA ILE A 80 2.42 10.43 -36.45
C ILE A 80 1.31 11.06 -35.60
N GLN A 81 0.35 11.75 -36.22
CA GLN A 81 -0.77 12.37 -35.50
C GLN A 81 -1.73 11.32 -34.92
N ALA A 82 -2.01 10.23 -35.66
CA ALA A 82 -2.78 9.11 -35.16
C ALA A 82 -2.08 8.41 -33.99
N GLU A 83 -0.76 8.22 -34.09
CA GLU A 83 0.04 7.62 -33.01
C GLU A 83 0.13 8.54 -31.78
N GLN A 84 0.28 9.84 -31.96
CA GLN A 84 0.23 10.82 -30.86
C GLN A 84 -1.13 10.83 -30.16
N LYS A 85 -2.23 10.71 -30.91
CA LYS A 85 -3.57 10.60 -30.31
C LYS A 85 -3.68 9.33 -29.46
N HIS A 86 -3.25 8.19 -30.00
CA HIS A 86 -3.26 6.94 -29.26
C HIS A 86 -2.36 6.97 -28.01
N GLN A 87 -1.18 7.60 -28.11
CA GLN A 87 -0.30 7.80 -26.96
C GLN A 87 -0.94 8.69 -25.90
N ARG A 88 -1.65 9.75 -26.30
CA ARG A 88 -2.36 10.64 -25.39
C ARG A 88 -3.47 9.90 -24.63
N ASP A 89 -4.25 9.08 -25.31
CA ASP A 89 -5.33 8.30 -24.71
C ASP A 89 -4.77 7.27 -23.69
N ASN A 90 -3.64 6.63 -24.01
CA ASN A 90 -2.95 5.73 -23.10
C ASN A 90 -2.36 6.45 -21.87
N ILE A 91 -1.83 7.66 -22.06
CA ILE A 91 -1.32 8.49 -20.95
C ILE A 91 -2.47 8.88 -20.02
N GLU A 92 -3.62 9.26 -20.57
CA GLU A 92 -4.80 9.62 -19.78
C GLU A 92 -5.32 8.42 -18.98
N THR A 93 -5.40 7.24 -19.63
CA THR A 93 -5.77 5.98 -18.97
C THR A 93 -4.80 5.62 -17.86
N ASN A 94 -3.49 5.71 -18.12
CA ASN A 94 -2.46 5.42 -17.12
C ASN A 94 -2.51 6.41 -15.95
N LYS A 95 -2.81 7.69 -16.20
CA LYS A 95 -3.00 8.68 -15.16
C LYS A 95 -4.16 8.32 -14.25
N ALA A 96 -5.31 7.95 -14.82
CA ALA A 96 -6.47 7.49 -14.05
C ALA A 96 -6.15 6.24 -13.22
N ASN A 97 -5.40 5.29 -13.78
CA ASN A 97 -4.95 4.10 -13.06
C ASN A 97 -4.03 4.44 -11.88
N ILE A 98 -3.08 5.37 -12.07
CA ILE A 98 -2.19 5.83 -11.01
C ILE A 98 -2.99 6.51 -9.88
N GLU A 99 -3.97 7.33 -10.21
CA GLU A 99 -4.87 7.95 -9.23
C GLU A 99 -5.67 6.90 -8.45
N ALA A 100 -6.19 5.87 -9.13
CA ALA A 100 -6.89 4.77 -8.49
C ALA A 100 -5.99 3.99 -7.52
N VAL A 101 -4.76 3.65 -7.94
CA VAL A 101 -3.78 2.96 -7.09
C VAL A 101 -3.38 3.83 -5.89
N THR A 102 -3.22 5.13 -6.08
CA THR A 102 -2.89 6.07 -4.99
C THR A 102 -4.01 6.11 -3.94
N ASN A 103 -5.27 6.16 -4.36
CA ASN A 103 -6.41 6.09 -3.45
C ASN A 103 -6.47 4.76 -2.68
N ILE A 104 -6.14 3.65 -3.35
CA ILE A 104 -6.07 2.33 -2.69
C ILE A 104 -4.98 2.33 -1.61
N LEU A 105 -3.78 2.86 -1.91
CA LEU A 105 -2.69 2.94 -0.94
C LEU A 105 -3.08 3.78 0.28
N GLN A 106 -3.72 4.93 0.08
CA GLN A 106 -4.20 5.76 1.19
C GLN A 106 -5.18 5.00 2.10
N ARG A 107 -6.11 4.24 1.51
CA ARG A 107 -7.04 3.38 2.27
C ARG A 107 -6.32 2.28 3.03
N LEU A 108 -5.33 1.63 2.42
CA LEU A 108 -4.53 0.60 3.10
C LEU A 108 -3.76 1.20 4.30
N THR A 109 -3.15 2.37 4.14
CA THR A 109 -2.46 3.05 5.25
C THR A 109 -3.42 3.39 6.39
N LEU A 110 -4.65 3.81 6.08
CA LEU A 110 -5.68 4.05 7.09
C LEU A 110 -6.11 2.75 7.80
N LEU A 111 -6.26 1.65 7.07
CA LEU A 111 -6.60 0.36 7.66
C LEU A 111 -5.47 -0.19 8.54
N GLU A 112 -4.21 0.00 8.13
CA GLU A 112 -3.05 -0.39 8.92
C GLU A 112 -2.97 0.38 10.23
N SER A 113 -3.26 1.69 10.23
CA SER A 113 -3.28 2.48 11.47
C SER A 113 -4.41 2.04 12.40
N GLN A 114 -5.61 1.79 11.88
CA GLN A 114 -6.74 1.26 12.66
C GLN A 114 -6.43 -0.12 13.25
N LEU A 115 -5.78 -1.00 12.48
CA LEU A 115 -5.35 -2.32 12.96
C LEU A 115 -4.28 -2.21 14.05
N ALA A 116 -3.32 -1.29 13.92
CA ALA A 116 -2.31 -1.04 14.93
C ALA A 116 -2.93 -0.51 16.24
N GLU A 117 -3.91 0.38 16.13
CA GLU A 117 -4.69 0.89 17.27
C GLU A 117 -5.49 -0.23 17.95
N SER A 118 -6.22 -1.05 17.17
CA SER A 118 -6.99 -2.18 17.68
C SER A 118 -6.10 -3.25 18.35
N ARG A 119 -4.93 -3.55 17.76
CA ARG A 119 -3.94 -4.45 18.38
C ARG A 119 -3.42 -3.90 19.70
N THR A 120 -3.15 -2.60 19.76
CA THR A 120 -2.73 -1.95 21.00
C THR A 120 -3.85 -2.03 22.05
N GLY A 121 -5.10 -1.79 21.67
CA GLY A 121 -6.26 -1.95 22.55
C GLY A 121 -6.36 -3.37 23.10
N THR A 122 -6.31 -4.39 22.24
CA THR A 122 -6.35 -5.81 22.66
C THR A 122 -5.14 -6.22 23.50
N GLN A 123 -3.95 -5.73 23.20
CA GLN A 123 -2.73 -6.06 23.94
C GLN A 123 -2.66 -5.34 25.30
N LEU A 124 -3.24 -4.14 25.42
CA LEU A 124 -3.45 -3.45 26.69
C LEU A 124 -4.55 -4.14 27.52
N LEU A 125 -5.55 -4.72 26.88
CA LEU A 125 -6.52 -5.57 27.56
C LEU A 125 -5.83 -6.83 28.11
N SER A 126 -5.03 -7.54 27.30
CA SER A 126 -4.27 -8.72 27.74
C SER A 126 -3.22 -8.43 28.82
N GLN A 127 -2.59 -7.25 28.82
CA GLN A 127 -1.60 -6.88 29.85
C GLN A 127 -2.21 -6.39 31.16
N ASN A 128 -3.48 -5.96 31.16
CA ASN A 128 -4.16 -5.46 32.36
C ASN A 128 -5.02 -6.51 33.09
N PHE A 129 -5.26 -7.67 32.49
CA PHE A 129 -5.93 -8.76 33.20
C PHE A 129 -4.88 -9.51 34.03
N LEU A 130 -4.89 -9.24 35.34
CA LEU A 130 -4.09 -9.96 36.33
C LEU A 130 -4.48 -11.45 36.44
N LEU A 131 -5.59 -11.84 35.80
CA LEU A 131 -6.20 -13.16 35.83
C LEU A 131 -6.26 -13.77 34.44
N ASP A 132 -5.96 -15.05 34.35
CA ASP A 132 -6.22 -15.85 33.14
C ASP A 132 -7.73 -16.08 32.93
N ASP A 133 -8.13 -16.48 31.73
CA ASP A 133 -9.53 -16.72 31.34
C ASP A 133 -10.23 -17.73 32.28
N TYR A 134 -9.50 -18.75 32.73
CA TYR A 134 -9.99 -19.76 33.67
C TYR A 134 -10.24 -19.17 35.07
N GLU A 135 -9.31 -18.35 35.56
CA GLU A 135 -9.42 -17.69 36.87
C GLU A 135 -10.55 -16.66 36.88
N LEU A 136 -10.69 -15.89 35.79
CA LEU A 136 -11.80 -14.95 35.62
C LEU A 136 -13.15 -15.66 35.59
N LYS A 137 -13.23 -16.82 34.90
CA LYS A 137 -14.44 -17.65 34.88
C LYS A 137 -14.78 -18.18 36.28
N HIS A 138 -13.79 -18.56 37.07
CA HIS A 138 -13.99 -18.98 38.46
C HIS A 138 -14.47 -17.81 39.32
N LEU A 139 -13.87 -16.62 39.18
CA LEU A 139 -14.29 -15.44 39.91
C LEU A 139 -15.73 -15.02 39.57
N ARG A 140 -16.13 -15.03 38.29
CA ARG A 140 -17.52 -14.77 37.85
C ARG A 140 -18.52 -15.77 38.43
N LYS A 141 -18.18 -17.06 38.42
CA LYS A 141 -19.05 -18.10 38.99
C LYS A 141 -19.19 -17.95 40.51
N LEU A 142 -18.13 -17.54 41.21
CA LEU A 142 -18.18 -17.23 42.63
C LEU A 142 -19.07 -16.00 42.94
N ALA A 143 -19.06 -15.01 42.06
CA ALA A 143 -19.91 -13.83 42.17
C ALA A 143 -21.39 -14.10 41.83
N SER A 144 -21.67 -15.05 40.94
CA SER A 144 -23.04 -15.45 40.58
C SER A 144 -23.77 -16.10 41.75
N ASP A 145 -25.10 -16.17 41.73
CA ASP A 145 -25.90 -16.91 42.73
C ASP A 145 -25.91 -18.43 42.52
N ALA A 146 -25.40 -18.92 41.40
CA ALA A 146 -25.44 -20.35 41.05
C ALA A 146 -24.50 -21.20 41.93
N VAL A 147 -24.85 -22.48 42.12
CA VAL A 147 -23.99 -23.48 42.77
C VAL A 147 -22.69 -23.63 41.99
N PHE A 148 -21.55 -23.64 42.67
CA PHE A 148 -20.25 -23.83 42.03
C PHE A 148 -19.69 -25.21 42.36
N ASN A 149 -20.17 -26.22 41.63
CA ASN A 149 -19.60 -27.56 41.67
C ASN A 149 -18.17 -27.57 41.12
N TYR A 150 -17.22 -28.08 41.89
CA TYR A 150 -15.84 -28.24 41.47
C TYR A 150 -15.38 -29.71 41.55
N GLN A 151 -14.33 -30.00 40.78
CA GLN A 151 -13.52 -31.21 40.95
C GLN A 151 -12.09 -30.76 41.27
N LYS A 152 -11.56 -31.25 42.38
CA LYS A 152 -10.23 -30.89 42.86
C LYS A 152 -9.18 -31.35 41.86
N GLN A 153 -8.33 -30.41 41.46
CA GLN A 153 -7.18 -30.64 40.60
C GLN A 153 -6.03 -29.74 41.05
N PRO A 154 -4.76 -30.15 40.87
CA PRO A 154 -3.63 -29.34 41.29
C PRO A 154 -3.58 -27.93 40.66
N SER A 155 -3.98 -27.81 39.39
CA SER A 155 -4.10 -26.52 38.68
C SER A 155 -5.16 -25.64 39.33
N PHE A 156 -6.35 -26.20 39.59
CA PHE A 156 -7.46 -25.50 40.22
C PHE A 156 -7.10 -24.99 41.62
N GLU A 157 -6.40 -25.78 42.45
CA GLU A 157 -5.93 -25.28 43.75
C GLU A 157 -4.94 -24.13 43.62
N ARG A 158 -4.05 -24.18 42.61
CA ARG A 158 -3.08 -23.10 42.35
C ARG A 158 -3.79 -21.81 41.96
N GLU A 159 -4.79 -21.89 41.09
CA GLU A 159 -5.64 -20.77 40.68
C GLU A 159 -6.38 -20.17 41.88
N LEU A 160 -6.98 -21.00 42.75
CA LEU A 160 -7.63 -20.49 43.97
C LEU A 160 -6.64 -19.82 44.94
N ARG A 161 -5.43 -20.37 45.09
CA ARG A 161 -4.38 -19.74 45.90
C ARG A 161 -3.93 -18.41 45.29
N HIS A 162 -3.87 -18.32 43.97
CA HIS A 162 -3.51 -17.10 43.25
C HIS A 162 -4.59 -16.03 43.41
N LEU A 163 -5.86 -16.36 43.15
CA LEU A 163 -7.01 -15.49 43.40
C LEU A 163 -7.05 -14.96 44.84
N ARG A 164 -6.70 -15.82 45.81
CA ARG A 164 -6.61 -15.43 47.22
C ARG A 164 -5.42 -14.51 47.50
N ALA A 165 -4.27 -14.77 46.90
CA ALA A 165 -3.08 -13.93 47.04
C ALA A 165 -3.31 -12.51 46.49
N LEU A 166 -4.11 -12.38 45.42
CA LEU A 166 -4.55 -11.11 44.86
C LEU A 166 -5.68 -10.43 45.67
N GLY A 167 -6.20 -11.10 46.70
CA GLY A 167 -7.26 -10.58 47.55
C GLY A 167 -8.64 -10.55 46.89
N PHE A 168 -8.85 -11.29 45.80
CA PHE A 168 -10.15 -11.38 45.12
C PHE A 168 -11.10 -12.37 45.77
N ILE A 169 -10.55 -13.39 46.45
CA ILE A 169 -11.30 -14.35 47.24
C ILE A 169 -10.67 -14.51 48.61
N GLU A 170 -11.46 -14.97 49.57
CA GLU A 170 -10.97 -15.31 50.90
C GLU A 170 -11.56 -16.64 51.38
N ASN A 171 -10.84 -17.28 52.29
CA ASN A 171 -11.28 -18.52 52.91
C ASN A 171 -12.42 -18.23 53.91
N ILE A 172 -13.40 -19.13 53.97
CA ILE A 172 -14.35 -19.13 55.09
C ILE A 172 -13.60 -19.57 56.37
N PRO A 173 -13.86 -18.95 57.53
CA PRO A 173 -13.20 -19.33 58.79
C PRO A 173 -13.29 -20.83 59.07
N GLY A 174 -12.14 -21.45 59.36
CA GLY A 174 -12.04 -22.90 59.60
C GLY A 174 -12.00 -23.78 58.34
N LYS A 175 -12.12 -23.20 57.14
CA LYS A 175 -12.03 -23.92 55.87
C LYS A 175 -10.82 -23.42 55.08
N THR A 176 -9.99 -24.34 54.62
CA THR A 176 -8.79 -24.01 53.85
C THR A 176 -8.81 -24.71 52.51
N ILE A 177 -8.26 -24.08 51.48
CA ILE A 177 -8.17 -24.63 50.11
C ILE A 177 -7.49 -26.02 50.12
N SER A 178 -6.43 -26.20 50.91
CA SER A 178 -5.69 -27.47 50.99
C SER A 178 -6.51 -28.65 51.53
N HIS A 179 -7.49 -28.38 52.41
CA HIS A 179 -8.35 -29.40 53.03
C HIS A 179 -9.71 -29.53 52.32
N MET A 180 -9.87 -28.96 51.13
CA MET A 180 -11.08 -29.14 50.34
C MET A 180 -11.24 -30.61 49.89
N PRO A 181 -12.47 -31.16 49.92
CA PRO A 181 -12.75 -32.49 49.39
C PRO A 181 -12.54 -32.55 47.87
N GLU A 182 -12.44 -33.75 47.32
CA GLU A 182 -12.22 -33.99 45.88
C GLU A 182 -13.33 -33.41 44.99
N ARG A 183 -14.55 -33.29 45.52
CA ARG A 183 -15.70 -32.68 44.86
C ARG A 183 -16.57 -31.98 45.91
N GLY A 184 -17.26 -30.92 45.51
CA GLY A 184 -18.19 -30.18 46.37
C GLY A 184 -18.60 -28.85 45.74
N ASP A 185 -19.28 -28.01 46.51
CA ASP A 185 -19.53 -26.61 46.14
C ASP A 185 -18.39 -25.72 46.67
N LEU A 186 -17.75 -24.98 45.77
CA LEU A 186 -16.63 -24.10 46.10
C LEU A 186 -17.05 -22.99 47.07
N LYS A 187 -18.31 -22.55 46.98
CA LYS A 187 -18.86 -21.49 47.84
C LYS A 187 -18.95 -21.89 49.31
N GLU A 188 -18.92 -23.19 49.61
CA GLU A 188 -18.84 -23.65 50.99
C GLU A 188 -17.47 -23.41 51.61
N HIS A 189 -16.41 -23.21 50.82
CA HIS A 189 -15.03 -23.13 51.28
C HIS A 189 -14.41 -21.74 51.12
N VAL A 190 -14.79 -21.00 50.10
CA VAL A 190 -14.28 -19.66 49.80
C VAL A 190 -15.43 -18.72 49.46
N ARG A 191 -15.22 -17.42 49.71
CA ARG A 191 -16.14 -16.36 49.30
C ARG A 191 -15.39 -15.30 48.51
N ILE A 192 -16.11 -14.65 47.59
CA ILE A 192 -15.59 -13.50 46.87
C ILE A 192 -15.51 -12.29 47.80
N THR A 193 -14.42 -11.52 47.73
CA THR A 193 -14.25 -10.28 48.48
C THR A 193 -14.90 -9.11 47.75
N GLU A 194 -15.05 -7.97 48.43
CA GLU A 194 -15.51 -6.75 47.78
C GLU A 194 -14.56 -6.29 46.66
N HIS A 195 -13.24 -6.46 46.88
CA HIS A 195 -12.22 -6.20 45.88
C HIS A 195 -12.40 -7.08 44.62
N GLY A 196 -12.73 -8.36 44.80
CA GLY A 196 -13.04 -9.28 43.70
C GLY A 196 -14.26 -8.85 42.88
N LYS A 197 -15.30 -8.33 43.53
CA LYS A 197 -16.51 -7.82 42.85
C LYS A 197 -16.21 -6.55 42.05
N GLN A 198 -15.55 -5.58 42.66
CA GLN A 198 -15.16 -4.34 41.99
C GLN A 198 -14.28 -4.59 40.77
N TYR A 199 -13.39 -5.59 40.85
CA TYR A 199 -12.59 -6.02 39.71
C TYR A 199 -13.48 -6.54 38.57
N LEU A 200 -14.46 -7.39 38.85
CA LEU A 200 -15.40 -7.88 37.83
C LEU A 200 -16.20 -6.74 37.19
N ASP A 201 -16.73 -5.80 37.98
CA ASP A 201 -17.48 -4.65 37.48
C ASP A 201 -16.64 -3.78 36.53
N LYS A 202 -15.36 -3.59 36.86
CA LYS A 202 -14.40 -2.86 36.02
C LYS A 202 -14.13 -3.58 34.70
N ILE A 203 -14.00 -4.90 34.73
CA ILE A 203 -13.82 -5.70 33.51
C ILE A 203 -15.08 -5.65 32.63
N GLU A 204 -16.26 -5.78 33.22
CA GLU A 204 -17.52 -5.79 32.48
C GLU A 204 -17.82 -4.43 31.85
N SER A 205 -17.60 -3.33 32.58
CA SER A 205 -17.73 -1.98 32.03
C SER A 205 -16.73 -1.69 30.89
N MET A 206 -15.50 -2.18 30.99
CA MET A 206 -14.51 -2.09 29.91
C MET A 206 -14.91 -2.93 28.69
N GLY A 207 -15.45 -4.14 28.89
CA GLY A 207 -15.98 -4.98 27.83
C GLY A 207 -17.15 -4.32 27.08
N THR A 208 -18.13 -3.78 27.81
CA THR A 208 -19.32 -3.13 27.23
C THR A 208 -19.02 -1.86 26.45
N THR A 209 -17.99 -1.10 26.85
CA THR A 209 -17.55 0.11 26.13
C THR A 209 -16.97 -0.23 24.75
N VAL A 210 -16.33 -1.38 24.60
CA VAL A 210 -15.74 -1.81 23.32
C VAL A 210 -16.81 -2.34 22.34
N TYR A 211 -17.84 -3.04 22.83
CA TYR A 211 -18.95 -3.52 21.98
C TYR A 211 -19.86 -2.40 21.47
N SER A 212 -20.09 -1.36 22.27
CA SER A 212 -20.90 -0.20 21.87
C SER A 212 -20.20 0.69 20.83
N ALA A 213 -18.87 0.82 20.89
CA ALA A 213 -18.09 1.53 19.87
C ALA A 213 -18.09 0.81 18.50
N SER A 214 -18.15 -0.53 18.47
CA SER A 214 -18.21 -1.31 17.22
C SER A 214 -19.58 -1.33 16.54
N LEU A 215 -20.67 -0.98 17.24
CA LEU A 215 -22.03 -0.94 16.69
C LEU A 215 -22.43 0.45 16.15
N SER A 216 -21.72 1.52 16.55
CA SER A 216 -21.94 2.87 16.04
C SER A 216 -21.30 3.14 14.66
N ASP A 217 -20.40 2.29 14.18
CA ASP A 217 -19.66 2.50 12.91
C ASP A 217 -20.24 1.73 11.71
N SER A 218 -21.27 0.89 11.91
CA SER A 218 -21.88 0.05 10.86
C SER A 218 -23.21 0.60 10.33
N GLY A 219 -23.56 1.84 10.65
CA GLY A 219 -24.87 2.44 10.36
C GLY A 219 -24.85 3.68 9.48
N SER A 220 -24.02 3.76 8.42
CA SER A 220 -24.21 4.79 7.39
C SER A 220 -23.53 4.43 6.08
N GLY A 221 -24.29 3.81 5.17
CA GLY A 221 -23.90 3.80 3.75
C GLY A 221 -24.74 2.86 2.90
N ASN A 222 -25.34 3.44 1.86
CA ASN A 222 -25.95 2.81 0.67
C ASN A 222 -27.38 2.25 0.79
N THR A 223 -28.30 2.50 -0.15
CA THR A 223 -28.32 3.40 -1.33
C THR A 223 -29.75 3.45 -1.82
N SER A 224 -30.20 4.65 -2.15
CA SER A 224 -31.30 4.88 -3.08
C SER A 224 -30.87 4.43 -4.48
N GLU A 225 -31.38 3.30 -4.98
CA GLU A 225 -31.30 2.99 -6.41
C GLU A 225 -32.68 2.55 -6.94
N LYS A 226 -33.36 3.60 -7.42
CA LYS A 226 -34.42 3.68 -8.41
C LYS A 226 -34.49 2.47 -9.36
N SER A 227 -35.56 1.68 -9.23
CA SER A 227 -35.97 0.68 -10.23
C SER A 227 -37.24 1.14 -10.93
N ASP A 228 -37.06 1.93 -11.98
CA ASP A 228 -38.07 2.18 -13.02
C ASP A 228 -37.81 1.21 -14.18
N ARG A 229 -38.49 0.06 -14.24
CA ARG A 229 -38.71 -0.70 -15.49
C ARG A 229 -40.06 -1.41 -15.49
N ILE A 230 -41.05 -0.68 -15.99
CA ILE A 230 -42.01 -1.05 -17.03
C ILE A 230 -42.09 -2.56 -17.35
N TYR A 231 -43.22 -3.17 -16.99
CA TYR A 231 -43.86 -4.22 -17.79
C TYR A 231 -45.33 -3.88 -17.95
N SER A 232 -45.68 -3.46 -19.16
CA SER A 232 -47.05 -3.32 -19.66
C SER A 232 -47.11 -3.90 -21.07
N SER A 233 -47.60 -5.13 -21.18
CA SER A 233 -48.34 -5.69 -22.33
C SER A 233 -48.52 -7.18 -22.03
N GLY A 234 -49.68 -7.81 -22.13
CA GLY A 234 -51.00 -7.39 -22.57
C GLY A 234 -51.87 -8.65 -22.48
N GLN A 235 -53.08 -8.50 -21.96
CA GLN A 235 -54.16 -9.46 -22.17
C GLN A 235 -54.87 -9.08 -23.46
N GLY A 236 -55.27 -10.10 -24.23
CA GLY A 236 -56.02 -10.00 -25.48
C GLY A 236 -55.90 -11.31 -26.25
#